data_AF-A0A1E5JQE4-F1
#
_entry.id   AF-A0A1E5JQE4-F1
#
_cell.length_a   1.000
_cell.length_b   1.000
_cell.length_c   1.000
_cell.angle_alpha   90.00
_cell.angle_beta   90.00
_cell.angle_gamma   90.00
#
_symmetry.space_group_name_H-M   'P 1'
#
loop_
_entity.id
_entity.type
_entity.pdbx_description
1 polymer ?
#
loop_
_entity_poly.entity_id
_entity_poly.type
_entity_poly.pdbx_seq_one_letter_code
_entity_poly.pdbx_strand_id
1 'polypeptide(L)'
;MPKKFEDLIDAFEKKWDAEIVPVYRDLKQRLLNQRILTKRATQEIIDELTIHYRGFYATVTNTFAPFQLKLNEDQSQMLKKFLADVEESYQTDVNKFKNIHNQKAVLLRNYFFQQAAAKLPLPTFEEQYLSGQIFPSDPPEAYPQYYTYDFK
;
A
#
# COMPACT_ATOMS: atom_id res chain seq x y z
N MET A 1 9.65 6.79 39.70
CA MET A 1 9.67 5.92 38.51
C MET A 1 8.81 6.41 37.34
N PRO A 2 7.63 7.05 37.49
CA PRO A 2 6.76 7.36 36.34
C PRO A 2 7.35 8.34 35.32
N LYS A 3 7.98 9.43 35.77
CA LYS A 3 8.63 10.41 34.87
C LYS A 3 9.62 9.78 33.89
N LYS A 4 10.47 8.85 34.36
CA LYS A 4 11.46 8.17 33.50
C LYS A 4 10.82 7.30 32.40
N PHE A 5 9.61 6.78 32.63
CA PHE A 5 8.90 5.97 31.62
C PHE A 5 8.29 6.88 30.55
N GLU A 6 7.57 7.92 30.98
CA GLU A 6 6.97 8.90 30.07
C GLU A 6 8.04 9.61 29.22
N ASP A 7 9.16 9.99 29.83
CA ASP A 7 10.32 10.58 29.13
C ASP A 7 10.89 9.63 28.06
N LEU A 8 10.87 8.30 28.31
CA LEU A 8 11.32 7.30 27.33
C LEU A 8 10.34 7.14 26.17
N ILE A 9 9.04 7.13 26.44
CA ILE A 9 8.01 7.09 25.38
C ILE A 9 8.10 8.35 24.51
N ASP A 10 8.17 9.53 25.10
CA ASP A 10 8.35 10.80 24.38
C ASP A 10 9.65 10.80 23.54
N ALA A 11 10.74 10.24 24.07
CA ALA A 11 11.98 10.07 23.30
C ALA A 11 11.79 9.13 22.09
N PHE A 12 11.00 8.06 22.22
CA PHE A 12 10.70 7.16 21.11
C PHE A 12 9.76 7.77 20.07
N GLU A 13 8.77 8.56 20.48
CA GLU A 13 7.93 9.34 19.57
C GLU A 13 8.78 10.32 18.75
N LYS A 14 9.68 11.06 19.40
CA LYS A 14 10.62 11.95 18.70
C LYS A 14 11.55 11.19 17.76
N LYS A 15 12.01 10.00 18.17
CA LYS A 15 12.86 9.15 17.32
C LYS A 15 12.09 8.63 16.10
N TRP A 16 10.82 8.27 16.27
CA TRP A 16 9.94 7.89 15.16
C TRP A 16 9.81 9.03 14.14
N ASP A 17 9.54 10.24 14.61
CA ASP A 17 9.43 11.43 13.75
C ASP A 17 10.75 11.78 13.04
N ALA A 18 11.89 11.55 13.71
CA ALA A 18 13.20 11.84 13.17
C ALA A 18 13.73 10.78 12.19
N GLU A 19 13.38 9.50 12.38
CA GLU A 19 13.98 8.39 11.64
C GLU A 19 12.99 7.69 10.71
N ILE A 20 11.77 7.41 11.15
CA ILE A 20 10.80 6.61 10.39
C ILE A 20 10.00 7.48 9.43
N VAL A 21 9.53 8.65 9.88
CA VAL A 21 8.73 9.55 9.04
C VAL A 21 9.49 10.02 7.78
N PRO A 22 10.79 10.38 7.84
CA PRO A 22 11.54 10.76 6.65
C PRO A 22 11.76 9.58 5.69
N VAL A 23 12.11 8.40 6.22
CA VAL A 23 12.25 7.18 5.41
C VAL A 23 10.96 6.87 4.66
N TYR A 24 9.82 6.88 5.36
CA TYR A 24 8.52 6.69 4.73
C TYR A 24 8.27 7.69 3.60
N ARG A 25 8.57 8.99 3.84
CA ARG A 25 8.39 10.05 2.85
C ARG A 25 9.23 9.80 1.60
N ASP A 26 10.49 9.42 1.77
CA ASP A 26 11.42 9.18 0.67
C ASP A 26 11.03 7.95 -0.15
N LEU A 27 10.65 6.86 0.53
CA LEU A 27 10.13 5.63 -0.11
C LEU A 27 8.83 5.91 -0.88
N LYS A 28 7.93 6.70 -0.31
CA LYS A 28 6.70 7.12 -0.98
C LYS A 28 7.01 7.95 -2.23
N GLN A 29 7.98 8.88 -2.16
CA GLN A 29 8.38 9.68 -3.31
C GLN A 29 8.99 8.82 -4.42
N ARG A 30 9.81 7.81 -4.08
CA ARG A 30 10.32 6.83 -5.04
C ARG A 30 9.19 6.13 -5.80
N LEU A 31 8.11 5.73 -5.09
CA LEU A 31 6.93 5.15 -5.73
C LEU A 31 6.20 6.15 -6.65
N LEU A 32 6.07 7.40 -6.22
CA LEU A 32 5.34 8.41 -6.99
C LEU A 32 6.09 8.85 -8.26
N ASN A 33 7.40 8.99 -8.19
CA ASN A 33 8.24 9.47 -9.30
C ASN A 33 8.35 8.48 -10.47
N GLN A 34 8.18 7.18 -10.22
CA GLN A 34 8.25 6.18 -11.28
C GLN A 34 6.94 6.10 -12.06
N ARG A 35 6.99 6.33 -13.38
CA ARG A 35 5.81 6.23 -14.26
C ARG A 35 5.27 4.79 -14.37
N ILE A 36 6.17 3.81 -14.39
CA ILE A 36 5.85 2.38 -14.40
C ILE A 36 6.53 1.74 -13.20
N LEU A 37 5.77 0.97 -12.42
CA LEU A 37 6.25 0.27 -11.24
C LEU A 37 6.04 -1.22 -11.40
N THR A 38 7.13 -1.98 -11.39
CA THR A 38 7.04 -3.44 -11.36
C THR A 38 6.64 -3.90 -9.97
N LYS A 39 6.00 -5.08 -9.89
CA LYS A 39 5.67 -5.72 -8.61
C LYS A 39 6.92 -5.92 -7.75
N ARG A 40 8.04 -6.32 -8.38
CA ARG A 40 9.34 -6.49 -7.71
C ARG A 40 9.87 -5.19 -7.11
N ALA A 41 9.93 -4.11 -7.89
CA ALA A 41 10.42 -2.82 -7.38
C ALA A 41 9.54 -2.27 -6.24
N THR A 42 8.23 -2.53 -6.30
CA THR A 42 7.31 -2.17 -5.21
C THR A 42 7.58 -2.99 -3.96
N GLN A 43 7.81 -4.30 -4.11
CA GLN A 43 8.13 -5.18 -3.00
C GLN A 43 9.46 -4.79 -2.35
N GLU A 44 10.50 -4.47 -3.13
CA GLU A 44 11.79 -3.99 -2.62
C GLU A 44 11.63 -2.73 -1.76
N ILE A 45 10.77 -1.80 -2.15
CA ILE A 45 10.45 -0.59 -1.37
C ILE A 45 9.70 -0.92 -0.07
N ILE A 46 8.76 -1.87 -0.13
CA ILE A 46 8.04 -2.34 1.06
C ILE A 46 8.99 -3.06 2.03
N ASP A 47 9.89 -3.88 1.52
CA ASP A 47 10.87 -4.60 2.32
C ASP A 47 11.84 -3.62 3.02
N GLU A 48 12.25 -2.55 2.33
CA GLU A 48 13.05 -1.47 2.91
C GLU A 48 12.31 -0.80 4.08
N LEU A 49 11.04 -0.40 3.90
CA LEU A 49 10.21 0.12 5.00
C LEU A 49 10.11 -0.88 6.17
N THR A 50 9.93 -2.15 5.85
CA THR A 50 9.78 -3.24 6.83
C THR A 50 11.04 -3.39 7.70
N ILE A 51 12.23 -3.25 7.11
CA ILE A 51 13.49 -3.32 7.85
C ILE A 51 13.59 -2.20 8.88
N HIS A 52 13.30 -0.96 8.48
CA HIS A 52 13.33 0.19 9.39
C HIS A 52 12.32 0.05 10.53
N TYR A 53 11.10 -0.36 10.19
CA TYR A 53 10.04 -0.61 11.16
C TYR A 53 10.44 -1.68 12.19
N ARG A 54 10.91 -2.84 11.73
CA ARG A 54 11.35 -3.93 12.61
C ARG A 54 12.51 -3.49 13.50
N GLY A 55 13.45 -2.72 12.96
CA GLY A 55 14.55 -2.16 13.73
C GLY A 55 14.07 -1.23 14.86
N PHE A 56 13.13 -0.34 14.57
CA PHE A 56 12.52 0.53 15.56
C PHE A 56 11.76 -0.27 16.63
N TYR A 57 10.87 -1.19 16.20
CA TYR A 57 10.10 -2.03 17.12
C TYR A 57 10.99 -2.87 18.05
N ALA A 58 12.05 -3.47 17.52
CA ALA A 58 13.04 -4.20 18.31
C ALA A 58 13.77 -3.28 19.30
N THR A 59 14.09 -2.05 18.89
CA THR A 59 14.74 -1.07 19.78
C THR A 59 13.85 -0.72 20.96
N VAL A 60 12.56 -0.44 20.71
CA VAL A 60 11.59 -0.13 21.75
C VAL A 60 11.43 -1.31 22.71
N THR A 61 11.16 -2.50 22.18
CA THR A 61 10.95 -3.70 23.01
C THR A 61 12.19 -4.08 23.83
N ASN A 62 13.39 -4.02 23.26
CA ASN A 62 14.64 -4.29 23.97
C ASN A 62 14.93 -3.24 25.07
N THR A 63 14.54 -1.99 24.85
CA THR A 63 14.72 -0.92 25.85
C THR A 63 13.83 -1.14 27.06
N PHE A 64 12.60 -1.61 26.87
CA PHE A 64 11.65 -1.86 27.96
C PHE A 64 11.76 -3.26 28.59
N ALA A 65 12.39 -4.24 27.93
CA ALA A 65 12.52 -5.60 28.43
C ALA A 65 13.09 -5.70 29.87
N PRO A 66 14.14 -4.96 30.26
CA PRO A 66 14.68 -5.01 31.63
C PRO A 66 13.75 -4.41 32.70
N PHE A 67 12.77 -3.61 32.28
CA PHE A 67 11.87 -2.87 33.17
C PHE A 67 10.48 -3.49 33.27
N GLN A 68 10.19 -4.54 32.49
CA GLN A 68 8.86 -5.08 32.30
C GLN A 68 8.17 -5.52 33.60
N LEU A 69 8.94 -6.08 34.55
CA LEU A 69 8.44 -6.49 35.88
C LEU A 69 8.30 -5.32 36.88
N LYS A 70 8.77 -4.13 36.52
CA LYS A 70 8.74 -2.91 37.35
C LYS A 70 7.71 -1.89 36.87
N LEU A 71 7.07 -2.15 35.72
CA LEU A 71 5.99 -1.31 35.21
C LEU A 71 4.73 -1.53 36.04
N ASN A 72 4.05 -0.45 36.40
CA ASN A 72 2.69 -0.55 36.92
C ASN A 72 1.71 -0.88 35.78
N GLU A 73 0.46 -1.14 36.13
CA GLU A 73 -0.55 -1.58 35.16
C GLU A 73 -0.80 -0.52 34.07
N ASP A 74 -0.90 0.76 34.45
CA ASP A 74 -1.10 1.87 33.51
C ASP A 74 0.05 1.99 32.51
N GLN A 75 1.30 1.90 32.97
CA GLN A 75 2.50 1.95 32.12
C GLN A 75 2.60 0.74 31.19
N SER A 76 2.24 -0.44 31.69
CA SER A 76 2.18 -1.66 30.87
C SER A 76 1.15 -1.53 29.76
N GLN A 77 -0.03 -0.97 30.06
CA GLN A 77 -1.05 -0.69 29.05
C GLN A 77 -0.58 0.39 28.06
N MET A 78 0.07 1.45 28.53
CA MET A 78 0.60 2.52 27.69
C MET A 78 1.65 2.01 26.70
N LEU A 79 2.58 1.17 27.17
CA LEU A 79 3.59 0.54 26.30
C LEU A 79 2.94 -0.40 25.27
N LYS A 80 1.97 -1.22 25.68
CA LYS A 80 1.22 -2.09 24.75
C LYS A 80 0.49 -1.29 23.69
N LYS A 81 -0.16 -0.20 24.09
CA LYS A 81 -0.85 0.71 23.17
C LYS A 81 0.14 1.33 22.19
N PHE A 82 1.25 1.88 22.69
CA PHE A 82 2.30 2.45 21.84
C PHE A 82 2.81 1.46 20.77
N LEU A 83 3.11 0.22 21.18
CA LEU A 83 3.55 -0.83 20.24
C LEU A 83 2.46 -1.22 19.24
N ALA A 84 1.19 -1.20 19.64
CA ALA A 84 0.06 -1.45 18.75
C ALA A 84 -0.13 -0.32 17.73
N ASP A 85 -0.05 0.94 18.17
CA ASP A 85 -0.15 2.13 17.32
C ASP A 85 0.97 2.14 16.25
N VAL A 86 2.18 1.74 16.66
CA VAL A 86 3.34 1.56 15.78
C VAL A 86 3.05 0.49 14.70
N GLU A 87 2.50 -0.67 15.07
CA GLU A 87 2.11 -1.73 14.12
C GLU A 87 1.00 -1.30 13.18
N GLU A 88 -0.04 -0.63 13.69
CA GLU A 88 -1.12 -0.12 12.87
C GLU A 88 -0.62 0.91 11.84
N SER A 89 0.28 1.82 12.25
CA SER A 89 0.90 2.78 11.34
C SER A 89 1.66 2.06 10.22
N TYR A 90 2.44 1.04 10.55
CA TYR A 90 3.18 0.26 9.55
C TYR A 90 2.25 -0.44 8.55
N GLN A 91 1.21 -1.11 9.02
CA GLN A 91 0.25 -1.77 8.13
C GLN A 91 -0.47 -0.75 7.22
N THR A 92 -0.80 0.42 7.77
CA THR A 92 -1.39 1.53 7.01
C THR A 92 -0.47 2.00 5.88
N ASP A 93 0.82 2.17 6.17
CA ASP A 93 1.80 2.61 5.20
C ASP A 93 2.08 1.57 4.12
N VAL A 94 2.19 0.30 4.48
CA VAL A 94 2.31 -0.81 3.52
C VAL A 94 1.10 -0.86 2.58
N ASN A 95 -0.11 -0.73 3.12
CA ASN A 95 -1.33 -0.72 2.31
C ASN A 95 -1.37 0.48 1.36
N LYS A 96 -0.88 1.63 1.80
CA LYS A 96 -0.77 2.82 0.96
C LYS A 96 0.21 2.62 -0.19
N PHE A 97 1.35 1.97 0.04
CA PHE A 97 2.31 1.65 -1.02
C PHE A 97 1.71 0.67 -2.04
N LYS A 98 1.01 -0.37 -1.58
CA LYS A 98 0.26 -1.30 -2.45
C LYS A 98 -0.80 -0.57 -3.27
N ASN A 99 -1.53 0.37 -2.68
CA ASN A 99 -2.54 1.16 -3.38
C ASN A 99 -1.93 2.04 -4.48
N ILE A 100 -0.80 2.71 -4.22
CA ILE A 100 -0.09 3.50 -5.23
C ILE A 100 0.31 2.61 -6.42
N HIS A 101 0.85 1.42 -6.14
CA HIS A 101 1.19 0.44 -7.18
C HIS A 101 -0.04 0.04 -8.01
N ASN A 102 -1.13 -0.36 -7.35
CA ASN A 102 -2.35 -0.80 -8.02
C ASN A 102 -2.95 0.30 -8.90
N GLN A 103 -2.99 1.55 -8.42
CA GLN A 103 -3.45 2.70 -9.22
C GLN A 103 -2.63 2.89 -10.49
N LYS A 104 -1.29 2.83 -10.38
CA LYS A 104 -0.40 2.95 -11.55
C LYS A 104 -0.55 1.76 -12.51
N ALA A 105 -0.72 0.55 -12.00
CA ALA A 105 -0.95 -0.64 -12.81
C ALA A 105 -2.29 -0.56 -13.59
N VAL A 106 -3.36 -0.07 -12.95
CA VAL A 106 -4.66 0.15 -13.60
C VAL A 106 -4.54 1.18 -14.74
N LEU A 107 -3.84 2.30 -14.50
CA LEU A 107 -3.62 3.32 -15.54
C LEU A 107 -2.88 2.75 -16.75
N LEU A 108 -1.85 1.93 -16.53
CA LEU A 108 -1.11 1.26 -17.61
C LEU A 108 -1.99 0.27 -18.35
N ARG A 109 -2.75 -0.55 -17.63
CA ARG A 109 -3.69 -1.52 -18.22
C ARG A 109 -4.72 -0.83 -19.11
N ASN A 110 -5.31 0.27 -18.63
CA ASN A 110 -6.26 1.07 -19.41
C ASN A 110 -5.61 1.68 -20.65
N TYR A 111 -4.38 2.20 -20.53
CA TYR A 111 -3.64 2.73 -21.68
C TYR A 111 -3.36 1.65 -22.74
N PHE A 112 -2.91 0.47 -22.34
CA PHE A 112 -2.69 -0.64 -23.27
C PHE A 112 -3.98 -1.10 -23.93
N PHE A 113 -5.08 -1.20 -23.19
CA PHE A 113 -6.38 -1.56 -23.79
C PHE A 113 -6.89 -0.50 -24.75
N GLN A 114 -6.78 0.79 -24.43
CA GLN A 114 -7.16 1.87 -25.34
C GLN A 114 -6.32 1.86 -26.63
N GLN A 115 -5.01 1.62 -26.52
CA GLN A 115 -4.15 1.50 -27.69
C GLN A 115 -4.42 0.23 -28.52
N ALA A 116 -4.71 -0.89 -27.87
CA ALA A 116 -5.06 -2.13 -28.55
C ALA A 116 -6.44 -2.00 -29.24
N ALA A 117 -7.41 -1.39 -28.58
CA ALA A 117 -8.73 -1.09 -29.15
C ALA A 117 -8.62 -0.16 -30.36
N ALA A 118 -7.74 0.85 -30.32
CA ALA A 118 -7.48 1.72 -31.46
C ALA A 118 -6.77 1.02 -32.65
N LYS A 119 -6.22 -0.19 -32.44
CA LYS A 119 -5.56 -1.00 -33.47
C LYS A 119 -6.42 -2.17 -33.97
N LEU A 120 -7.57 -2.42 -33.32
CA LEU A 120 -8.51 -3.42 -33.83
C LEU A 120 -9.16 -2.85 -35.10
N PRO A 121 -9.16 -3.61 -36.21
CA PRO A 121 -9.88 -3.19 -37.40
C PRO A 121 -11.35 -3.01 -37.04
N LEU A 122 -11.98 -1.97 -37.58
CA LEU A 122 -13.43 -1.83 -37.47
C LEU A 122 -14.06 -3.11 -38.05
N PRO A 123 -14.97 -3.78 -37.33
CA PRO A 123 -15.61 -4.99 -37.84
C PRO A 123 -16.32 -4.63 -39.14
N THR A 124 -16.19 -5.51 -40.13
CA THR A 124 -16.77 -5.35 -41.46
C THR A 124 -18.29 -5.43 -41.39
N PHE A 125 -18.99 -4.93 -42.42
CA PHE A 125 -20.45 -4.97 -42.49
C PHE A 125 -21.01 -6.40 -42.33
N GLU A 126 -20.35 -7.41 -42.91
CA GLU A 126 -20.75 -8.82 -42.76
C GLU A 126 -20.58 -9.33 -41.33
N GLU A 127 -19.49 -8.97 -40.65
CA GLU A 127 -19.26 -9.35 -39.25
C GLU A 127 -20.27 -8.70 -38.29
N GLN A 128 -20.63 -7.44 -38.54
CA GLN A 128 -21.67 -6.72 -37.79
C GLN A 128 -23.08 -7.26 -38.05
N TYR A 129 -23.33 -7.69 -39.29
CA TYR A 129 -24.60 -8.32 -39.70
C TYR A 129 -24.77 -9.70 -39.05
N LEU A 130 -23.72 -10.51 -39.01
CA LEU A 130 -23.71 -11.83 -38.37
C LEU A 130 -23.81 -11.74 -36.84
N SER A 131 -23.30 -10.68 -36.22
CA SER A 131 -23.38 -10.46 -34.77
C SER A 131 -24.72 -9.86 -34.29
N GLY A 132 -25.64 -9.54 -35.20
CA GLY A 132 -26.98 -9.03 -34.86
C GLY A 132 -27.03 -7.63 -34.24
N GLN A 133 -25.93 -6.86 -34.30
CA GLN A 133 -25.83 -5.50 -33.74
C GLN A 133 -25.88 -4.46 -34.86
N ILE A 134 -27.03 -4.33 -35.52
CA ILE A 134 -27.16 -3.46 -36.71
C ILE A 134 -27.58 -2.02 -36.34
N PHE A 135 -27.93 -1.73 -35.07
CA PHE A 135 -28.13 -0.35 -34.59
C PHE A 135 -27.71 -0.17 -33.13
N PRO A 136 -27.14 1.00 -32.75
CA PRO A 136 -26.92 1.34 -31.35
C PRO A 136 -28.29 1.66 -30.74
N SER A 137 -28.85 0.72 -30.00
CA SER A 137 -29.84 1.11 -28.98
C SER A 137 -29.11 1.98 -27.97
N ASP A 138 -29.62 3.19 -27.72
CA ASP A 138 -29.23 4.02 -26.58
C ASP A 138 -29.05 3.15 -25.33
N PRO A 139 -28.05 3.47 -24.48
CA PRO A 139 -27.40 2.50 -23.63
C PRO A 139 -28.35 2.04 -22.52
N PRO A 140 -28.70 0.75 -22.42
CA PRO A 140 -29.09 0.22 -21.14
C PRO A 140 -27.80 0.01 -20.33
N GLU A 141 -27.76 0.55 -19.12
CA GLU A 141 -26.71 0.55 -18.11
C GLU A 141 -26.15 -0.84 -17.72
N ALA A 142 -25.65 -1.61 -18.68
CA ALA A 142 -25.14 -2.95 -18.47
C ALA A 142 -23.93 -3.17 -19.37
N TYR A 143 -22.74 -2.89 -18.81
CA TYR A 143 -21.50 -3.45 -19.33
C TYR A 143 -21.67 -4.96 -19.53
N PRO A 144 -21.45 -5.52 -20.73
CA PRO A 144 -21.52 -6.95 -20.92
C PRO A 144 -20.43 -7.63 -20.10
N GLN A 145 -20.82 -8.46 -19.13
CA GLN A 145 -19.93 -9.36 -18.40
C GLN A 145 -19.47 -10.49 -19.34
N TYR A 146 -18.53 -10.24 -20.23
CA TYR A 146 -17.95 -11.30 -21.07
C TYR A 146 -16.43 -11.21 -21.15
N TYR A 147 -15.73 -11.12 -20.02
CA TYR A 147 -14.32 -11.53 -19.93
C TYR A 147 -14.00 -12.01 -18.50
N THR A 148 -14.68 -13.05 -18.03
CA THR A 148 -14.08 -13.93 -17.01
C THR A 148 -13.29 -15.00 -17.76
N TYR A 149 -12.01 -14.73 -18.00
CA TYR A 149 -11.09 -15.78 -18.43
C TYR A 149 -10.55 -16.48 -17.18
N ASP A 150 -10.87 -17.77 -17.05
CA ASP A 150 -10.23 -18.67 -16.08
C ASP A 150 -8.78 -18.91 -16.51
N PHE A 151 -7.83 -18.60 -15.63
CA PHE A 151 -6.45 -19.05 -15.77
C PHE A 151 -6.31 -20.42 -15.10
N LYS A 152 -6.03 -21.47 -15.88
CA LYS A 152 -5.36 -22.70 -15.43
C LYS A 152 -3.89 -22.63 -15.81
#